data_AF-A0A318QLK9-F1
#
_entry.id   AF-A0A318QLK9-F1
#
_cell.length_a   1.000
_cell.length_b   1.000
_cell.length_c   1.000
_cell.angle_alpha   90.00
_cell.angle_beta   90.00
_cell.angle_gamma   90.00
#
_symmetry.space_group_name_H-M   'P 1'
#
loop_
_entity.id
_entity.type
_entity.pdbx_description
1 polymer ?
#
loop_
_entity_poly.entity_id
_entity_poly.type
_entity_poly.pdbx_seq_one_letter_code
_entity_poly.pdbx_strand_id
1 'polypeptide(L)' 'MKTWIRWSSAGVIGLAVLGAATWELVLRPENASLPVTAGTGPHPDLPQPNHTLFPTVNVATPVGWAEGKSAAKTN' A
#
# COMPACT_ATOMS: atom_id res chain seq x y z
N MET A 1 -36.26 -19.45 -27.64
CA MET A 1 -36.00 -19.54 -26.18
C MET A 1 -34.49 -19.59 -25.89
N LYS A 2 -33.68 -18.66 -26.41
CA LYS A 2 -32.20 -18.73 -26.28
C LYS A 2 -31.53 -17.38 -26.03
N THR A 3 -32.34 -16.32 -25.95
CA THR A 3 -31.90 -14.97 -25.60
C THR A 3 -31.74 -14.85 -24.09
N TRP A 4 -32.69 -15.33 -23.28
CA TRP A 4 -32.68 -15.21 -21.81
C TRP A 4 -31.38 -15.69 -21.15
N ILE A 5 -30.82 -16.84 -21.57
CA ILE A 5 -29.51 -17.34 -21.08
C ILE A 5 -28.37 -16.34 -21.35
N ARG A 6 -28.38 -15.64 -22.50
CA ARG A 6 -27.32 -14.69 -22.87
C ARG A 6 -27.35 -13.43 -22.02
N TRP A 7 -28.54 -12.97 -21.62
CA TRP A 7 -28.70 -11.85 -20.69
C TRP A 7 -28.27 -12.24 -19.27
N SER A 8 -28.58 -13.46 -18.83
CA SER A 8 -28.11 -13.98 -17.54
C SER A 8 -26.59 -14.14 -17.49
N SER A 9 -25.96 -14.67 -18.53
CA SER A 9 -24.49 -14.78 -18.60
C SER A 9 -23.80 -13.41 -18.65
N ALA A 10 -24.34 -12.45 -19.40
CA ALA A 10 -23.81 -11.08 -19.43
C ALA A 10 -23.89 -10.41 -18.05
N GLY A 11 -24.98 -10.63 -17.29
CA GLY A 11 -25.13 -10.12 -15.92
C GLY A 11 -24.13 -10.72 -14.93
N VAL A 12 -23.88 -12.04 -15.00
CA VAL A 12 -22.90 -12.71 -14.14
C VAL A 12 -21.47 -12.26 -14.46
N ILE A 13 -21.14 -12.08 -15.73
CA ILE A 13 -19.83 -11.55 -16.15
C ILE A 13 -19.65 -10.11 -15.65
N GLY A 14 -20.69 -9.27 -15.76
CA GLY A 14 -20.66 -7.91 -15.21
C GLY A 14 -20.42 -7.88 -13.70
N LEU A 15 -21.12 -8.73 -12.95
CA LEU A 15 -20.93 -8.87 -11.50
C LEU A 15 -19.52 -9.36 -11.14
N ALA A 16 -18.97 -10.31 -11.89
CA ALA A 16 -17.62 -10.81 -11.66
C ALA A 16 -16.55 -9.72 -11.90
N VAL A 17 -16.69 -8.93 -12.96
CA VAL A 17 -15.76 -7.81 -13.26
C VAL A 17 -15.86 -6.73 -12.19
N LEU A 18 -17.07 -6.37 -11.76
CA LEU A 18 -17.27 -5.41 -10.68
C LEU A 18 -16.67 -5.92 -9.37
N GLY A 19 -16.87 -7.20 -9.04
CA GLY A 19 -16.27 -7.82 -7.86
C GLY A 19 -14.74 -7.76 -7.85
N ALA A 20 -14.11 -8.10 -8.98
CA ALA A 20 -12.66 -8.03 -9.12
C ALA A 20 -12.12 -6.59 -9.01
N ALA A 21 -12.79 -5.64 -9.65
CA ALA A 21 -12.41 -4.21 -9.56
C ALA A 21 -12.56 -3.66 -8.13
N THR A 22 -13.61 -4.09 -7.42
CA THR A 22 -13.83 -3.68 -6.02
C THR A 22 -12.78 -4.28 -5.09
N TRP A 23 -12.36 -5.52 -5.33
CA TRP A 23 -11.33 -6.22 -4.54
C TRP A 23 -9.96 -5.55 -4.64
N GLU A 24 -9.51 -5.24 -5.87
CA GLU A 24 -8.24 -4.56 -6.13
C GLU A 24 -8.17 -3.19 -5.44
N LEU A 25 -9.24 -2.39 -5.58
CA LEU A 25 -9.29 -1.03 -5.03
C LEU A 25 -9.28 -1.00 -3.50
N VAL A 26 -9.90 -1.99 -2.85
CA VAL A 26 -10.06 -2.00 -1.38
C VAL A 26 -8.86 -2.62 -0.67
N LEU A 27 -8.21 -3.65 -1.25
CA LEU A 27 -7.21 -4.43 -0.53
C LEU A 27 -5.76 -4.00 -0.78
N ARG A 28 -5.47 -3.28 -1.86
CA ARG A 28 -4.12 -2.76 -2.15
C ARG A 28 -4.13 -1.24 -2.35
N PRO A 29 -4.43 -0.45 -1.30
CA PRO A 29 -4.47 1.00 -1.42
C PRO A 29 -3.08 1.63 -1.66
N GLU A 30 -2.00 0.95 -1.30
CA GLU A 30 -0.64 1.47 -1.42
C GLU A 30 0.40 0.37 -1.74
N ASN A 31 1.47 0.76 -2.43
CA ASN A 31 2.64 -0.09 -2.72
C ASN A 31 3.91 0.70 -2.39
N ALA A 32 4.94 0.00 -1.89
CA ALA A 32 6.24 0.61 -1.63
C ALA A 32 6.93 0.96 -2.96
N SER A 33 7.26 2.23 -3.15
CA SER A 33 7.93 2.73 -4.36
C SER A 33 9.46 2.60 -4.29
N LEU A 34 10.03 2.53 -3.08
CA LEU A 34 11.47 2.46 -2.87
C LEU A 34 11.95 1.02 -2.68
N PRO A 35 13.12 0.64 -3.23
CA PRO A 35 13.74 -0.65 -2.96
C PRO A 35 14.18 -0.75 -1.50
N VAL A 36 14.24 -1.97 -0.96
CA VAL A 36 14.62 -2.23 0.45
C VAL A 36 15.96 -1.57 0.81
N THR A 37 16.91 -1.55 -0.12
CA THR A 37 18.23 -0.94 0.07
C THR A 37 18.19 0.56 0.36
N ALA A 38 17.17 1.27 -0.11
CA ALA A 38 17.02 2.72 0.13
C ALA A 38 16.49 3.03 1.54
N GLY A 39 15.86 2.06 2.21
CA GLY A 39 15.43 2.16 3.61
C GLY A 39 16.50 1.70 4.61
N THR A 40 17.67 1.29 4.15
CA THR A 40 18.74 0.71 4.99
C THR A 40 20.05 1.48 4.84
N GLY A 41 20.70 1.84 5.95
CA GLY A 41 21.99 2.54 5.94
C GLY A 41 21.99 3.79 6.84
N PRO A 42 23.10 4.54 6.89
CA PRO A 42 23.26 5.70 7.77
C PRO A 42 22.37 6.89 7.38
N HIS A 43 21.86 6.93 6.15
CA HIS A 43 20.94 7.95 5.68
C HIS A 43 19.85 7.27 4.81
N PRO A 44 18.79 6.72 5.43
CA PRO A 44 17.70 6.09 4.69
C PRO A 44 16.83 7.17 4.02
N ASP A 45 16.44 6.91 2.78
CA ASP A 45 15.44 7.74 2.09
C ASP A 45 14.05 7.37 2.60
N LEU A 46 13.43 8.29 3.33
CA LEU A 46 12.07 8.15 3.83
C LEU A 46 11.12 8.93 2.91
N PRO A 47 10.31 8.26 2.08
CA PRO A 47 9.31 8.95 1.27
C PRO A 47 8.29 9.63 2.19
N GLN A 48 7.79 10.78 1.76
CA GLN A 48 6.75 11.48 2.51
C GLN A 48 5.47 10.62 2.59
N PRO A 49 4.69 10.73 3.68
CA PRO A 49 3.43 10.00 3.81
C PRO A 49 2.50 10.28 2.62
N ASN A 50 1.98 9.24 1.99
CA ASN A 50 0.99 9.39 0.93
C ASN A 50 -0.34 9.86 1.54
N HIS A 51 -0.93 10.91 0.95
CA HIS A 51 -2.25 11.38 1.35
C HIS A 51 -3.32 10.41 0.83
N THR A 52 -3.72 9.45 1.68
CA THR A 52 -4.82 8.52 1.40
C THR A 52 -6.12 9.04 2.03
N LEU A 53 -7.26 8.41 1.68
CA LEU A 53 -8.58 8.78 2.22
C LEU A 53 -8.67 8.68 3.75
N PHE A 54 -7.87 7.78 4.34
CA PHE A 54 -7.70 7.69 5.79
C PHE A 54 -6.30 8.17 6.16
N PRO A 55 -6.17 9.41 6.69
CA PRO A 55 -4.87 9.98 6.94
C PRO A 55 -4.11 9.22 8.03
N THR A 56 -2.79 9.14 7.89
CA THR A 56 -1.92 8.65 8.96
C THR A 56 -2.00 9.62 10.15
N VAL A 57 -2.54 9.14 11.26
CA VAL A 57 -2.61 9.89 12.53
C VAL A 57 -1.59 9.34 13.53
N ASN A 58 -1.18 10.14 14.51
CA ASN A 58 -0.22 9.76 15.57
C ASN A 58 1.20 9.42 15.06
N VAL A 59 1.79 10.27 14.21
CA VAL A 59 3.20 10.11 13.81
C VAL A 59 4.10 10.26 15.04
N ALA A 60 4.86 9.20 15.35
CA ALA A 60 5.80 9.22 16.46
C ALA A 60 6.98 10.15 16.14
N THR A 61 7.26 11.10 17.04
CA THR A 61 8.49 11.90 16.96
C THR A 61 9.69 10.97 17.14
N PRO A 62 10.67 10.98 16.23
CA PRO A 62 11.84 10.12 16.37
C PRO A 62 12.59 10.47 17.67
N VAL A 63 12.71 9.50 18.58
CA VAL A 63 13.57 9.59 19.76
C VAL A 63 14.93 9.04 19.35
N GLY A 64 15.95 9.88 19.39
CA GLY A 64 17.32 9.46 19.12
C GLY A 64 17.77 8.36 20.10
N TRP A 65 18.85 7.67 19.74
CA TRP A 65 19.44 6.68 20.63
C TRP A 65 19.94 7.35 21.93
N ALA A 66 19.88 6.62 23.05
CA ALA A 66 20.46 7.05 24.31
C ALA A 66 21.95 7.39 24.14
N GLU A 67 22.46 8.33 24.93
CA GLU A 67 23.84 8.79 24.82
C GLU A 67 24.85 7.63 24.87
N GLY A 68 25.76 7.59 23.89
CA GLY A 68 26.70 6.48 23.70
C GLY A 68 26.12 5.23 23.02
N LYS A 69 24.83 5.21 22.66
CA LYS A 69 24.24 4.21 21.77
C LYS A 69 24.06 4.84 20.40
N SER A 70 24.53 4.17 19.36
CA SER A 70 24.33 4.57 17.97
C SER A 70 23.86 3.32 17.23
N ALA A 71 22.91 3.45 16.29
CA ALA A 71 22.83 2.47 15.22
C ALA A 71 24.20 2.50 14.53
N ALA A 72 24.90 1.37 14.54
CA ALA A 72 26.31 1.25 14.23
C ALA A 72 26.73 2.11 13.02
N LYS A 73 27.59 3.11 13.25
CA LYS A 73 28.40 3.69 12.18
C LYS A 73 29.44 2.64 11.80
N THR A 74 29.23 1.91 10.72
CA THR A 74 30.30 1.13 10.08
C THR A 74 31.04 2.04 9.11
N ASN A 75 32.36 2.09 9.25
CA ASN A 75 33.33 2.80 8.41
C ASN A 75 33.21 2.39 6.94
#